data_AF-A0A975LJ81-F1
#
_entry.id   AF-A0A975LJ81-F1
#
_cell.length_a   1.000
_cell.length_b   1.000
_cell.length_c   1.000
_cell.angle_alpha   90.00
_cell.angle_beta   90.00
_cell.angle_gamma   90.00
#
_symmetry.space_group_name_H-M   'P 1'
#
loop_
_entity.id
_entity.type
_entity.pdbx_description
1 polymer ?
#
loop_
_entity_poly.entity_id
_entity_poly.type
_entity_poly.pdbx_seq_one_letter_code
_entity_poly.pdbx_strand_id
1 'polypeptide(L)'
;MKVNGWVGDAIDVVKMLDGMLTSLDNTRLLSAKYAGINVNARVHNFNDALPLDLVDRFTTKGGIPTTWGDAVNLKIGNQNSLYRNTYPSGSWITGWNGW
;
A
#
# COMPACT_ATOMS: atom_id res chain seq x y z
N MET A 1 10.12 -13.76 12.04
CA MET A 1 8.70 -13.53 12.35
C MET A 1 7.98 -14.77 12.93
N LYS A 2 8.59 -15.96 13.01
CA LYS A 2 7.88 -17.23 13.31
C LYS A 2 7.53 -17.51 14.78
N VAL A 3 7.99 -16.71 15.76
CA VAL A 3 7.87 -17.07 17.20
C VAL A 3 6.87 -16.20 17.98
N ASN A 4 6.53 -14.98 17.54
CA ASN A 4 5.74 -14.01 18.32
C ASN A 4 4.56 -13.35 17.56
N GLY A 5 4.08 -13.92 16.44
CA GLY A 5 3.06 -13.26 15.61
C GLY A 5 3.59 -12.04 14.85
N TRP A 6 2.73 -11.06 14.55
CA TRP A 6 3.16 -9.80 13.92
C TRP A 6 3.98 -8.98 14.90
N VAL A 7 5.27 -8.82 14.61
CA VAL A 7 6.19 -8.02 15.43
C VAL A 7 6.55 -6.77 14.64
N GLY A 8 5.88 -5.65 14.94
CA GLY A 8 6.07 -4.35 14.32
C GLY A 8 4.81 -3.49 14.34
N ASP A 9 4.92 -2.25 13.87
CA ASP A 9 3.76 -1.36 13.71
C ASP A 9 2.72 -1.94 12.75
N ALA A 10 1.46 -1.54 12.92
CA ALA A 10 0.40 -1.90 12.00
C ALA A 10 0.75 -1.46 10.57
N ILE A 11 0.32 -2.22 9.58
CA ILE A 11 0.48 -1.83 8.17
C ILE A 11 -0.51 -0.72 7.82
N ASP A 12 -0.12 0.19 6.95
CA ASP A 12 -1.03 1.22 6.46
C ASP A 12 -1.80 0.71 5.23
N VAL A 13 -3.13 0.76 5.33
CA VAL A 13 -4.05 0.45 4.22
C VAL A 13 -4.96 1.64 3.98
N VAL A 14 -5.21 1.92 2.71
CA VAL A 14 -6.03 3.05 2.27
C VAL A 14 -7.30 2.53 1.65
N LYS A 15 -8.43 3.06 2.09
CA LYS A 15 -9.73 2.83 1.47
C LYS A 15 -9.87 3.72 0.24
N MET A 16 -9.88 3.08 -0.92
CA MET A 16 -9.98 3.73 -2.23
C MET A 16 -11.43 4.15 -2.52
N LEU A 17 -11.61 4.96 -3.57
CA LEU A 17 -12.93 5.48 -3.98
C LEU A 17 -13.89 4.38 -4.47
N ASP A 18 -13.35 3.25 -4.91
CA ASP A 18 -14.13 2.05 -5.28
C ASP A 18 -14.57 1.21 -4.05
N GLY A 19 -14.20 1.64 -2.84
CA GLY A 19 -14.52 0.95 -1.59
C GLY A 19 -13.57 -0.18 -1.22
N MET A 20 -12.58 -0.50 -2.08
CA MET A 20 -11.57 -1.51 -1.82
C MET A 20 -10.43 -0.95 -0.95
N LEU A 21 -9.66 -1.86 -0.34
CA LEU A 21 -8.48 -1.53 0.47
C LEU A 21 -7.19 -1.79 -0.32
N THR A 22 -6.33 -0.79 -0.39
CA THR A 22 -5.01 -0.89 -1.03
C THR A 22 -3.90 -0.65 0.01
N SER A 23 -2.94 -1.57 0.09
CA SER A 23 -1.84 -1.48 1.07
C SER A 23 -0.67 -0.63 0.55
N LEU A 24 -0.13 0.21 1.43
CA LEU A 24 1.11 0.93 1.17
C LEU A 24 2.34 0.11 1.57
N ASP A 25 2.20 -0.88 2.47
CA ASP A 25 3.29 -1.72 2.99
C ASP A 25 3.34 -3.13 2.37
N ASN A 26 3.28 -3.22 1.03
CA ASN A 26 3.23 -4.49 0.29
C ASN A 26 4.31 -5.51 0.68
N THR A 27 5.56 -5.10 0.92
CA THR A 27 6.66 -6.02 1.28
C THR A 27 6.43 -6.67 2.65
N ARG A 28 5.89 -5.89 3.58
CA ARG A 28 5.56 -6.30 4.95
C ARG A 28 4.34 -7.24 4.93
N LEU A 29 3.31 -6.88 4.17
CA LEU A 29 2.14 -7.72 3.93
C LEU A 29 2.50 -9.05 3.25
N LEU A 30 3.36 -9.01 2.22
CA LEU A 30 3.82 -10.20 1.49
C LEU A 30 4.62 -11.13 2.40
N SER A 31 5.51 -10.57 3.24
CA SER A 31 6.30 -11.32 4.22
C SER A 31 5.41 -12.00 5.26
N ALA A 32 4.38 -11.31 5.77
CA ALA A 32 3.40 -11.90 6.68
C ALA A 32 2.59 -13.01 6.03
N LYS A 33 2.19 -12.84 4.76
CA LYS A 33 1.51 -13.87 3.97
C LYS A 33 2.37 -15.13 3.83
N TYR A 34 3.65 -15.00 3.47
CA TYR A 34 4.57 -16.13 3.39
C TYR A 34 4.83 -16.80 4.75
N ALA A 35 4.78 -16.02 5.83
CA ALA A 35 4.97 -16.53 7.18
C ALA A 35 3.68 -17.12 7.81
N GLY A 36 2.51 -16.94 7.18
CA GLY A 36 1.21 -17.37 7.71
C GLY A 36 0.78 -16.60 8.96
N ILE A 37 1.13 -15.32 9.05
CA ILE A 37 0.91 -14.48 10.25
C ILE A 37 -0.23 -13.50 9.99
N ASN A 38 -1.14 -13.38 10.96
CA ASN A 38 -2.15 -12.32 10.95
C ASN A 38 -1.50 -10.95 11.15
N VAL A 39 -1.82 -10.01 10.26
CA VAL A 39 -1.33 -8.63 10.32
C VAL A 39 -2.37 -7.71 10.96
N ASN A 40 -1.90 -6.72 11.72
CA ASN A 40 -2.73 -5.60 12.13
C ASN A 40 -2.63 -4.49 11.08
N ALA A 41 -3.76 -3.98 10.63
CA ALA A 41 -3.83 -2.93 9.62
C ALA A 41 -4.51 -1.67 10.18
N ARG A 42 -3.95 -0.50 9.88
CA ARG A 42 -4.55 0.80 10.12
C ARG A 42 -5.19 1.29 8.84
N VAL A 43 -6.50 1.49 8.88
CA VAL A 43 -7.28 1.95 7.71
C VAL A 43 -7.32 3.47 7.70
N HIS A 44 -6.90 4.06 6.59
CA HIS A 44 -7.01 5.49 6.29
C HIS A 44 -7.97 5.70 5.11
N ASN A 45 -8.67 6.83 5.07
CA ASN A 45 -9.49 7.18 3.91
C ASN A 45 -8.64 7.80 2.81
N PHE A 46 -9.09 7.70 1.57
CA PHE A 46 -8.41 8.28 0.40
C PHE A 46 -8.07 9.77 0.59
N ASN A 47 -9.01 10.57 1.11
CA ASN A 47 -8.84 12.02 1.29
C ASN A 47 -8.16 12.40 2.61
N ASP A 48 -7.76 11.44 3.44
CA ASP A 48 -7.11 11.76 4.71
C ASP A 48 -5.72 12.36 4.44
N ALA A 49 -5.36 13.39 5.20
CA ALA A 49 -4.07 14.05 5.08
C ALA A 49 -2.92 13.10 5.43
N LEU A 50 -1.86 13.12 4.61
CA LEU A 50 -0.67 12.35 4.88
C LEU A 50 0.20 13.08 5.92
N PRO A 51 0.65 12.41 7.00
CA PRO A 51 1.59 12.98 7.94
C PRO A 51 2.90 13.40 7.25
N LEU A 52 3.45 14.57 7.61
CA LEU A 52 4.64 15.13 6.97
C LEU A 52 5.87 14.21 7.07
N ASP A 53 5.98 13.43 8.14
CA ASP A 53 7.06 12.44 8.34
C ASP A 53 7.01 11.28 7.34
N LEU A 54 5.83 11.04 6.73
CA LEU A 54 5.63 9.98 5.73
C LEU A 54 5.70 10.49 4.29
N VAL A 55 5.61 11.81 4.07
CA VAL A 55 5.64 12.42 2.73
C VAL A 55 6.91 12.03 1.98
N ASP A 56 8.09 12.16 2.62
CA ASP A 56 9.37 11.83 1.99
C ASP A 56 9.45 10.34 1.61
N ARG A 57 8.85 9.46 2.40
CA ARG A 57 8.83 8.01 2.14
C ARG A 57 7.99 7.65 0.92
N PHE A 58 6.89 8.37 0.68
CA PHE A 58 5.95 8.11 -0.41
C PHE A 58 6.13 9.03 -1.62
N THR A 59 7.05 9.99 -1.53
CA THR A 59 7.43 10.83 -2.66
C THR A 59 8.11 9.99 -3.74
N THR A 60 7.69 10.18 -4.99
CA THR A 60 8.26 9.49 -6.14
C THR A 60 8.61 10.51 -7.23
N LYS A 61 9.24 10.06 -8.32
CA LYS A 61 9.44 10.92 -9.51
C LYS A 61 8.12 11.46 -10.10
N GLY A 62 6.99 10.84 -9.76
CA GLY A 62 5.66 11.27 -10.20
C GLY A 62 5.06 12.42 -9.39
N GLY A 63 5.65 12.79 -8.24
CA GLY A 63 5.17 13.88 -7.40
C GLY A 63 5.31 13.64 -5.90
N ILE A 64 4.86 14.63 -5.13
CA ILE A 64 4.84 14.62 -3.67
C ILE A 64 3.39 14.38 -3.23
N PRO A 65 3.10 13.33 -2.43
CA PRO A 65 1.75 13.07 -1.97
C PRO A 65 1.31 14.05 -0.88
N THR A 66 0.06 14.50 -0.93
CA THR A 66 -0.56 15.29 0.14
C THR A 66 -1.56 14.51 0.97
N THR A 67 -2.17 13.49 0.36
CA THR A 67 -3.14 12.59 0.98
C THR A 67 -2.67 11.14 0.93
N TRP A 68 -3.29 10.28 1.74
CA TRP A 68 -3.09 8.84 1.69
C TRP A 68 -3.46 8.26 0.31
N GLY A 69 -4.51 8.79 -0.33
CA GLY A 69 -4.91 8.44 -1.68
C GLY A 69 -3.86 8.80 -2.73
N ASP A 70 -3.27 10.00 -2.63
CA ASP A 70 -2.18 10.42 -3.52
C ASP A 70 -0.98 9.49 -3.39
N ALA A 71 -0.61 9.11 -2.17
CA ALA A 71 0.50 8.19 -1.92
C ALA A 71 0.28 6.85 -2.62
N VAL A 72 -0.95 6.32 -2.59
CA VAL A 72 -1.31 5.09 -3.32
C VAL A 72 -1.22 5.30 -4.83
N ASN A 73 -1.78 6.38 -5.34
CA ASN A 73 -1.79 6.69 -6.78
C ASN A 73 -0.37 6.85 -7.32
N LEU A 74 0.51 7.56 -6.61
CA LEU A 74 1.92 7.71 -6.99
C LEU A 74 2.64 6.36 -7.01
N LYS A 75 2.36 5.50 -6.04
CA LYS A 75 2.95 4.16 -5.98
C LYS A 75 2.50 3.26 -7.13
N ILE A 76 1.21 3.30 -7.49
CA ILE A 76 0.65 2.59 -8.65
C ILE A 76 1.22 3.15 -9.95
N GLY A 77 1.29 4.49 -10.07
CA GLY A 77 1.86 5.16 -11.24
C GLY A 77 3.33 4.82 -11.49
N ASN A 78 4.08 4.51 -10.42
CA ASN A 78 5.47 4.06 -10.47
C ASN A 78 5.61 2.54 -10.78
N GLN A 79 4.52 1.78 -10.83
CA GLN A 79 4.55 0.40 -11.34
C GLN A 79 4.61 0.38 -12.88
N ASN A 80 4.86 -0.81 -13.45
CA ASN A 80 4.87 -0.98 -14.90
C ASN A 80 3.51 -0.59 -15.53
N SER A 81 3.55 -0.24 -16.83
CA SER A 81 2.38 0.25 -17.55
C SER A 81 1.21 -0.73 -17.57
N LEU A 82 1.51 -2.02 -17.67
CA LEU A 82 0.50 -3.08 -17.67
C LEU A 82 -0.26 -3.12 -16.33
N TYR A 83 0.45 -3.05 -15.20
CA TYR A 83 -0.14 -3.07 -13.87
C TYR A 83 -1.04 -1.86 -13.64
N ARG A 84 -0.55 -0.64 -13.90
CA ARG A 84 -1.32 0.58 -13.61
C ARG A 84 -2.56 0.73 -14.50
N ASN A 85 -2.53 0.20 -15.72
CA ASN A 85 -3.69 0.22 -16.62
C ASN A 85 -4.73 -0.85 -16.23
N THR A 86 -4.28 -2.01 -15.75
CA THR A 86 -5.17 -3.11 -15.32
C THR A 86 -5.75 -2.87 -13.92
N TYR A 87 -4.98 -2.26 -13.03
CA TYR A 87 -5.31 -2.05 -11.61
C TYR A 87 -5.15 -0.58 -11.20
N PRO A 88 -6.03 0.33 -11.68
CA PRO A 88 -5.91 1.77 -11.43
C PRO A 88 -6.08 2.15 -9.96
N SER A 89 -6.85 1.38 -9.19
CA SER A 89 -7.04 1.57 -7.74
C SER A 89 -6.14 0.67 -6.88
N GLY A 90 -5.28 -0.15 -7.50
CA GLY A 90 -4.52 -1.20 -6.84
C GLY A 90 -5.13 -2.59 -7.06
N SER A 91 -4.45 -3.60 -6.55
CA SER A 91 -4.81 -5.01 -6.77
C SER A 91 -4.98 -5.73 -5.44
N TRP A 92 -5.94 -6.66 -5.40
CA TRP A 92 -6.10 -7.64 -4.33
C TRP A 92 -4.95 -8.67 -4.28
N ILE A 93 -4.09 -8.71 -5.31
CA ILE A 93 -2.94 -9.60 -5.42
C ILE A 93 -1.67 -8.85 -5.04
N THR A 94 -1.01 -9.29 -3.97
CA THR A 94 0.36 -8.86 -3.63
C THR A 94 1.36 -9.77 -4.33
N GLY A 95 2.30 -9.20 -5.10
CA GLY A 95 3.31 -9.96 -5.86
C GLY A 95 2.90 -10.33 -7.30
N TRP A 96 2.14 -9.46 -7.98
CA TRP A 96 1.69 -9.69 -9.35
C TRP A 96 2.86 -9.71 -10.34
N ASN A 97 2.99 -10.79 -11.10
CA ASN A 97 4.06 -11.02 -12.08
C ASN A 97 3.63 -10.83 -13.55
N GLY A 98 2.45 -10.27 -13.82
CA GLY A 98 2.06 -9.86 -15.19
C GLY A 98 1.47 -10.95 -16.09
N TRP A 99 0.90 -12.02 -15.54
CA TRP A 99 0.35 -13.15 -16.31
C TRP A 99 -1.13 -12.95 -16.67
#